data_AF-A0A921HZX8-F1
#
_entry.id   AF-A0A921HZX8-F1
#
_cell.length_a   1.000
_cell.length_b   1.000
_cell.length_c   1.000
_cell.angle_alpha   90.00
_cell.angle_beta   90.00
_cell.angle_gamma   90.00
#
_symmetry.space_group_name_H-M   'P 1'
#
loop_
_entity.id
_entity.type
_entity.pdbx_description
1 polymer ?
#
loop_
_entity_poly.entity_id
_entity_poly.type
_entity_poly.pdbx_seq_one_letter_code
_entity_poly.pdbx_strand_id
1 'polypeptide(L)'
;MGNSFNYILLTALLCLFSCVAERKPDNAFAPDLLGEAVVEIRYSQFVDSLEYIPLETTDECLIGKIKDVYIGKERVFVLDGKTQSV
;
A
#
# COMPACT_ATOMS: atom_id res chain seq x y z
N MET A 1 46.83 12.17 -16.27
CA MET A 1 45.96 13.17 -15.63
C MET A 1 44.62 13.27 -16.37
N GLY A 2 43.90 12.14 -16.53
CA GLY A 2 42.69 12.07 -17.38
C GLY A 2 41.56 11.22 -16.79
N ASN A 3 41.90 10.18 -16.01
CA ASN A 3 40.89 9.29 -15.43
C ASN A 3 40.18 9.91 -14.22
N SER A 4 40.92 10.62 -13.36
CA SER A 4 40.36 11.32 -12.19
C SER A 4 39.35 12.42 -12.56
N PHE A 5 39.60 13.13 -13.67
CA PHE A 5 38.70 14.18 -14.18
C PHE A 5 37.36 13.60 -14.66
N ASN A 6 37.38 12.41 -15.29
CA ASN A 6 36.18 11.71 -15.70
C ASN A 6 35.33 11.24 -14.50
N TYR A 7 35.94 10.77 -13.41
CA TYR A 7 35.18 10.37 -12.22
C TYR A 7 34.52 11.55 -11.52
N ILE A 8 35.19 12.71 -11.49
CA ILE A 8 34.62 13.96 -10.95
C ILE A 8 33.45 14.44 -11.80
N LEU A 9 33.58 14.38 -13.14
CA LEU A 9 32.50 14.74 -14.05
C LEU A 9 31.29 13.79 -13.91
N LEU A 10 31.54 12.49 -13.76
CA LEU A 10 30.50 11.48 -13.56
C LEU A 10 29.74 11.67 -12.25
N THR A 11 30.45 11.94 -11.15
CA THR A 11 29.83 12.23 -9.85
C THR A 11 29.03 13.53 -9.87
N ALA A 12 29.55 14.57 -10.52
CA ALA A 12 28.81 15.82 -10.71
C ALA A 12 27.51 15.61 -11.51
N LEU A 13 27.55 14.78 -12.56
CA LEU A 13 26.36 14.46 -13.36
C LEU A 13 25.31 13.71 -12.52
N LEU A 14 25.72 12.71 -11.74
CA LEU A 14 24.82 11.94 -10.88
C LEU A 14 24.12 12.81 -9.83
N CYS A 15 24.83 13.79 -9.25
CA CYS A 15 24.24 14.73 -8.29
C CYS A 15 23.17 15.63 -8.92
N LEU A 16 23.31 16.01 -10.20
CA LEU A 16 22.33 16.86 -10.89
C LEU A 16 21.01 16.13 -11.18
N PHE A 17 21.05 14.81 -11.42
CA PHE A 17 19.84 14.01 -11.66
C PHE A 17 19.25 13.42 -10.38
N SER A 18 20.04 13.27 -9.30
CA SER A 18 19.56 12.68 -8.04
C SER A 18 18.72 13.63 -7.18
N CYS A 19 18.78 14.95 -7.43
CA CYS A 19 18.05 15.96 -6.66
C CYS A 19 16.83 16.52 -7.41
N VAL A 20 16.11 15.67 -8.15
CA VAL A 20 14.74 16.02 -8.53
C VAL A 20 13.89 15.82 -7.27
N ALA A 21 13.63 16.91 -6.56
CA ALA A 21 12.64 16.89 -5.48
C ALA A 21 11.31 16.47 -6.10
N GLU A 22 10.87 15.25 -5.82
CA GLU A 22 9.54 14.82 -6.21
C GLU A 22 8.56 15.82 -5.60
N ARG A 23 7.82 16.52 -6.46
CA ARG A 23 6.74 17.40 -6.02
C ARG A 23 5.65 16.49 -5.50
N LYS A 24 5.70 16.23 -4.20
CA LYS A 24 4.62 15.58 -3.48
C LYS A 24 3.34 16.37 -3.80
N PRO A 25 2.28 15.74 -4.33
CA PRO A 25 1.06 16.46 -4.62
C PRO A 25 0.51 17.07 -3.32
N ASP A 26 -0.09 18.26 -3.38
CA ASP A 26 -0.46 19.08 -2.21
C ASP A 26 -1.34 18.34 -1.17
N ASN A 27 -1.97 17.24 -1.58
CA ASN A 27 -2.86 16.39 -0.81
C ASN A 27 -2.22 15.07 -0.33
N ALA A 28 -0.95 14.79 -0.59
CA ALA A 28 -0.36 13.54 -0.15
C ALA A 28 0.00 13.57 1.35
N PHE A 29 -0.47 12.55 2.07
CA PHE A 29 -0.22 12.35 3.49
C PHE A 29 1.29 12.32 3.79
N ALA A 30 1.78 13.25 4.61
CA ALA A 30 3.15 13.31 5.10
C ALA A 30 3.15 13.07 6.62
N PRO A 31 3.62 11.91 7.11
CA PRO A 31 3.73 11.72 8.55
C PRO A 31 4.75 12.71 9.12
N ASP A 32 4.38 13.43 10.17
CA ASP A 32 5.31 14.28 10.91
C ASP A 32 6.28 13.41 11.68
N LEU A 33 7.55 13.44 11.27
CA LEU A 33 8.63 12.65 11.88
C LEU A 33 9.33 13.39 13.02
N LEU A 34 9.01 14.67 13.23
CA LEU A 34 9.59 15.51 14.29
C LEU A 34 8.63 15.72 15.46
N GLY A 35 7.34 15.47 15.25
CA GLY A 35 6.30 15.49 16.27
C GLY A 35 6.36 14.30 17.24
N GLU A 36 5.54 14.38 18.28
CA GLU A 36 5.38 13.31 19.26
C GLU A 36 4.86 12.03 18.56
N ALA A 37 5.49 10.89 18.86
CA ALA A 37 5.15 9.63 18.21
C ALA A 37 3.68 9.25 18.50
N VAL A 38 2.86 9.30 17.46
CA VAL A 38 1.47 8.83 17.55
C VAL A 38 1.49 7.31 17.60
N VAL A 39 0.84 6.74 18.62
CA VAL A 39 0.82 5.29 18.87
C VAL A 39 0.18 4.50 17.72
N GLU A 40 -0.69 5.12 16.92
CA GLU A 40 -1.42 4.47 15.83
C GLU A 40 -1.75 5.45 14.70
N ILE A 41 -1.56 5.02 13.45
CA ILE A 41 -1.98 5.75 12.24
C ILE A 41 -3.36 5.23 11.83
N ARG A 42 -4.36 6.11 11.80
CA ARG A 42 -5.72 5.75 11.39
C ARG A 42 -5.83 5.76 9.87
N TYR A 43 -6.58 4.80 9.31
CA TYR A 43 -6.92 4.78 7.89
C TYR A 43 -7.45 6.13 7.39
N SER A 44 -8.32 6.78 8.18
CA SER A 44 -8.90 8.09 7.86
C SER A 44 -7.87 9.23 7.66
N GLN A 45 -6.61 9.02 8.04
CA GLN A 45 -5.56 10.03 7.87
C GLN A 45 -4.89 9.95 6.49
N PHE A 46 -5.00 8.81 5.79
CA PHE A 46 -4.26 8.59 4.54
C PHE A 46 -5.05 7.92 3.42
N VAL A 47 -6.26 7.40 3.68
CA VAL A 47 -7.18 6.95 2.62
C VAL A 47 -8.27 7.97 2.37
N ASP A 48 -8.57 8.21 1.10
CA ASP A 48 -9.64 9.10 0.67
C ASP A 48 -11.03 8.44 0.77
N SER A 49 -11.09 7.11 0.56
CA SER A 49 -12.33 6.32 0.63
C SER A 49 -12.09 4.87 1.04
N LEU A 50 -13.15 4.22 1.51
CA LEU A 50 -13.21 2.78 1.77
C LEU A 50 -14.32 2.18 0.91
N GLU A 51 -13.98 1.16 0.14
CA GLU A 51 -14.92 0.41 -0.68
C GLU A 51 -15.18 -0.96 -0.05
N TYR A 52 -16.45 -1.38 -0.06
CA TYR A 52 -16.89 -2.66 0.50
C TYR A 52 -17.53 -3.51 -0.58
N ILE A 53 -17.20 -4.81 -0.60
CA ILE A 53 -17.87 -5.80 -1.46
C ILE A 53 -18.83 -6.58 -0.56
N PRO A 54 -20.15 -6.41 -0.70
CA PRO A 54 -21.11 -7.25 0.03
C PRO A 54 -20.99 -8.69 -0.49
N LEU A 55 -20.85 -9.64 0.43
CA LEU A 55 -20.92 -11.05 0.11
C LEU A 55 -22.38 -11.49 0.17
N GLU A 56 -22.95 -11.83 -0.98
CA GLU A 56 -24.28 -12.44 -1.04
C GLU A 56 -24.25 -13.80 -0.33
N THR A 57 -25.08 -13.95 0.69
CA THR A 57 -25.26 -15.23 1.41
C THR A 57 -26.63 -15.76 1.09
N THR A 58 -26.69 -16.96 0.52
CA THR A 58 -27.92 -17.72 0.30
C THR A 58 -27.93 -18.92 1.23
N ASP A 59 -29.05 -19.62 1.34
CA ASP A 59 -29.13 -20.86 2.13
C ASP A 59 -28.12 -21.91 1.64
N GLU A 60 -27.73 -21.87 0.36
CA GLU A 60 -26.72 -22.74 -0.25
C GLU A 60 -25.28 -22.25 -0.02
N CYS A 61 -25.09 -21.01 0.45
CA CYS A 61 -23.79 -20.35 0.60
C CYS A 61 -23.74 -19.51 1.89
N LEU A 62 -23.93 -20.17 3.03
CA LEU A 62 -23.70 -19.58 4.35
C LEU A 62 -22.20 -19.57 4.67
N ILE A 63 -21.69 -18.41 5.05
CA ILE A 63 -20.29 -18.21 5.47
C ILE A 63 -20.27 -18.05 6.98
N GLY A 64 -19.73 -19.02 7.71
CA GLY A 64 -19.68 -18.98 9.17
C GLY A 64 -18.54 -18.13 9.71
N LYS A 65 -17.33 -18.34 9.22
CA LYS A 65 -16.14 -17.58 9.62
C LYS A 65 -15.20 -17.47 8.44
N ILE A 66 -14.93 -16.25 7.97
CA ILE A 66 -13.90 -16.03 6.95
C ILE A 66 -12.55 -16.40 7.54
N LYS A 67 -11.95 -17.48 7.04
CA LYS A 67 -10.60 -17.93 7.41
C LYS A 67 -9.55 -17.29 6.52
N ASP A 68 -9.87 -17.16 5.23
CA ASP A 68 -9.00 -16.56 4.24
C ASP A 68 -9.81 -16.01 3.06
N VAL A 69 -9.24 -15.06 2.31
CA VAL A 69 -9.84 -14.44 1.12
C VAL A 69 -8.80 -14.27 0.03
N TYR A 70 -9.13 -14.73 -1.18
CA TYR A 70 -8.35 -14.46 -2.38
C TYR A 70 -9.18 -13.62 -3.37
N ILE A 71 -8.66 -12.46 -3.75
CA ILE A 71 -9.28 -11.55 -4.71
C ILE A 71 -8.62 -11.75 -6.08
N GLY A 72 -9.34 -12.38 -7.00
CA GLY A 72 -8.96 -12.48 -8.41
C GLY A 72 -9.52 -11.30 -9.23
N LYS A 73 -9.27 -11.32 -10.54
CA LYS A 73 -9.75 -10.24 -11.45
C LYS A 73 -11.28 -10.12 -11.52
N GLU A 74 -11.99 -11.24 -11.48
CA GLU A 74 -13.44 -11.30 -11.69
C GLU A 74 -14.19 -11.98 -10.53
N ARG A 75 -13.46 -12.59 -9.59
CA ARG A 75 -14.03 -13.43 -8.55
C ARG A 75 -13.31 -13.23 -7.23
N VAL A 76 -14.08 -13.26 -6.16
CA VAL A 76 -13.58 -13.32 -4.79
C VAL A 76 -13.80 -14.74 -4.29
N PHE A 77 -12.74 -15.39 -3.84
CA PHE A 77 -12.79 -16.71 -3.24
C PHE A 77 -12.66 -16.56 -1.73
N VAL A 78 -13.63 -17.09 -1.00
CA VAL A 78 -13.67 -17.03 0.46
C VAL A 78 -13.51 -18.44 1.00
N LEU A 79 -12.51 -18.64 1.85
CA LEU A 79 -12.35 -19.88 2.58
C LEU A 79 -13.13 -19.80 3.89
N ASP A 80 -14.21 -20.57 4.02
CA ASP A 80 -14.92 -20.71 5.28
C ASP A 80 -14.11 -21.58 6.25
N GLY A 81 -13.91 -21.05 7.46
CA GLY A 81 -13.26 -21.73 8.57
C GLY A 81 -14.14 -22.76 9.25
N LYS A 82 -15.46 -22.76 8.99
CA LYS A 82 -16.31 -23.90 9.31
C LYS A 82 -16.20 -24.93 8.21
N THR A 83 -15.56 -26.06 8.51
CA THR A 83 -15.76 -27.28 7.72
C THR A 83 -17.23 -27.65 7.87
N GLN A 84 -17.98 -27.67 6.76
CA GLN A 84 -19.30 -28.27 6.77
C GLN A 84 -19.12 -29.73 7.22
N SER A 85 -19.39 -30.01 8.49
CA SER A 85 -19.55 -31.37 8.97
C SER A 85 -20.91 -31.83 8.43
N VAL A 86 -20.88 -32.69 7.42
CA VAL A 86 -22.03 -33.50 7.00
C VAL A 86 -22.37 -34.46 8.13
#